data_AF-A0A847CF84-F1
#
_entry.id   AF-A0A847CF84-F1
#
_cell.length_a   1.000
_cell.length_b   1.000
_cell.length_c   1.000
_cell.angle_alpha   90.00
_cell.angle_beta   90.00
_cell.angle_gamma   90.00
#
_symmetry.space_group_name_H-M   'P 1'
#
loop_
_entity.id
_entity.type
_entity.pdbx_description
1 polymer ?
#
loop_
_entity_poly.entity_id
_entity_poly.type
_entity_poly.pdbx_seq_one_letter_code
_entity_poly.pdbx_strand_id
1 'polypeptide(L)'
;MNSDLAQKGKSYTTTIVANDGSFNLNNIELNSNFALLTANGYYFSEIYGELSSAPLSLQAITDLSSNESVNINVLTHLIKARIENLVSTGMSFEDANTQAKSEFLAFLGITNTFNVDFEELDISSNEDYNAALLSFSVILQRYTKFLNQKPTLTAELTQLLADISADFAPDGIISQTKIIDTLLHNISQLHLIDIRRNIEQRYLELGQNLVIPNFEKYIYVFQEKHCSNIYTDFTYPLTASPDPTIAPDSETQNILVPSNTTFQANPYTVAAITPLYKTLKIKFIGSNVSIGSINTGWEIIDEYPNGFTVNSQRQNALMSMLINLESSGSATIEYYEDNSETPTFTKNITWKSAE
;
A
#
# COMPACT_ATOMS: atom_id res chain seq x y z
N MET A 1 26.27 -13.25 17.53
CA MET A 1 26.52 -12.07 18.40
C MET A 1 26.79 -12.58 19.81
N ASN A 2 27.04 -11.73 20.82
CA ASN A 2 26.95 -12.17 22.23
C ASN A 2 25.59 -11.77 22.82
N SER A 3 25.39 -11.97 24.12
CA SER A 3 24.17 -11.56 24.85
C SER A 3 23.90 -10.05 24.78
N ASP A 4 24.95 -9.24 24.64
CA ASP A 4 24.84 -7.78 24.52
C ASP A 4 24.68 -7.33 23.05
N LEU A 5 24.37 -8.28 22.14
CA LEU A 5 24.28 -8.10 20.70
C LEU A 5 25.56 -7.57 20.01
N ALA A 6 26.69 -7.54 20.71
CA ALA A 6 27.98 -7.17 20.13
C ALA A 6 28.45 -8.24 19.13
N GLN A 7 28.95 -7.77 17.99
CA GLN A 7 29.51 -8.64 16.95
C GLN A 7 30.86 -9.20 17.41
N LYS A 8 30.88 -10.46 17.86
CA LYS A 8 32.10 -11.19 18.26
C LYS A 8 32.31 -12.52 17.52
N GLY A 9 31.56 -12.74 16.45
CA GLY A 9 31.45 -14.03 15.76
C GLY A 9 32.07 -14.08 14.36
N LYS A 10 31.93 -15.25 13.74
CA LYS A 10 32.22 -15.50 12.31
C LYS A 10 31.10 -14.90 11.44
N SER A 11 31.44 -14.47 10.23
CA SER A 11 30.46 -14.07 9.21
C SER A 11 30.29 -15.20 8.20
N TYR A 12 29.05 -15.51 7.83
CA TYR A 12 28.71 -16.48 6.80
C TYR A 12 27.93 -15.78 5.69
N THR A 13 28.23 -16.12 4.44
CA THR A 13 27.54 -15.57 3.27
C THR A 13 26.98 -16.71 2.45
N THR A 14 25.71 -16.59 2.05
CA THR A 14 25.04 -17.48 1.10
C THR A 14 24.32 -16.64 0.05
N THR A 15 23.79 -17.30 -0.97
CA THR A 15 22.98 -16.68 -2.02
C THR A 15 21.55 -17.18 -1.91
N ILE A 16 20.59 -16.32 -2.25
CA ILE A 16 19.19 -16.71 -2.45
C ILE A 16 19.14 -17.80 -3.54
N VAL A 17 18.46 -18.92 -3.26
CA VAL A 17 18.46 -20.11 -4.12
C VAL A 17 17.19 -20.26 -4.95
N ALA A 18 16.13 -19.50 -4.64
CA ALA A 18 14.91 -19.48 -5.45
C ALA A 18 14.26 -18.09 -5.53
N ASN A 19 13.36 -17.93 -6.49
CA ASN A 19 12.72 -16.66 -6.85
C ASN A 19 11.68 -16.17 -5.84
N ASP A 20 11.37 -16.98 -4.83
CA ASP A 20 10.56 -16.64 -3.66
C ASP A 20 11.38 -16.00 -2.53
N GLY A 21 12.70 -15.85 -2.70
CA GLY A 21 13.59 -15.28 -1.69
C GLY A 21 14.20 -16.31 -0.73
N SER A 22 13.87 -17.60 -0.87
CA SER A 22 14.40 -18.65 0.00
C SER A 22 15.93 -18.79 -0.13
N PHE A 23 16.58 -19.04 1.00
CA PHE A 23 18.01 -19.29 1.11
C PHE A 23 18.24 -20.46 2.05
N ASN A 24 19.38 -21.13 1.89
CA ASN A 24 19.80 -22.20 2.80
C ASN A 24 21.24 -21.95 3.24
N LEU A 25 21.48 -22.12 4.54
CA LEU A 25 22.79 -21.99 5.15
C LEU A 25 23.03 -23.21 6.04
N ASN A 26 23.78 -24.18 5.51
CA ASN A 26 24.02 -25.45 6.19
C ASN A 26 25.35 -25.43 6.95
N ASN A 27 25.43 -26.21 8.04
CA ASN A 27 26.66 -26.48 8.79
C ASN A 27 27.35 -25.22 9.36
N ILE A 28 26.58 -24.30 9.93
CA ILE A 28 27.13 -23.15 10.64
C ILE A 28 27.50 -23.50 12.08
N GLU A 29 28.70 -23.08 12.47
CA GLU A 29 29.13 -23.14 13.86
C GLU A 29 28.87 -21.77 14.50
N LEU A 30 27.97 -21.73 15.47
CA LEU A 30 27.56 -20.52 16.17
C LEU A 30 28.12 -20.51 17.59
N ASN A 31 28.84 -19.44 17.94
CA ASN A 31 29.34 -19.23 19.31
C ASN A 31 28.23 -18.78 20.29
N SER A 32 27.06 -18.43 19.75
CA SER A 32 25.87 -17.95 20.45
C SER A 32 24.68 -18.09 19.50
N ASN A 33 23.50 -18.31 20.06
CA ASN A 33 22.26 -18.46 19.28
C ASN A 33 21.80 -17.14 18.64
N PHE A 34 22.30 -15.98 19.07
CA PHE A 34 21.95 -14.70 18.46
C PHE A 34 22.65 -14.47 17.13
N ALA A 35 21.90 -14.22 16.07
CA ALA A 35 22.42 -13.95 14.73
C ALA A 35 21.94 -12.60 14.19
N LEU A 36 22.84 -11.85 13.56
CA LEU A 36 22.49 -10.70 12.72
C LEU A 36 22.41 -11.22 11.29
N LEU A 37 21.21 -11.25 10.75
CA LEU A 37 20.97 -11.63 9.37
C LEU A 37 20.94 -10.37 8.51
N THR A 38 21.49 -10.45 7.30
CA THR A 38 21.45 -9.36 6.31
C THR A 38 21.10 -9.97 4.96
N ALA A 39 19.97 -9.53 4.40
CA ALA A 39 19.59 -9.83 3.03
C ALA A 39 19.87 -8.60 2.15
N ASN A 40 20.45 -8.84 0.98
CA ASN A 40 20.67 -7.82 -0.04
C ASN A 40 20.21 -8.36 -1.38
N GLY A 41 19.30 -7.65 -2.05
CA GLY A 41 18.78 -8.10 -3.33
C GLY A 41 17.68 -7.21 -3.88
N TYR A 42 17.22 -7.55 -5.08
CA TYR A 42 16.06 -6.92 -5.68
C TYR A 42 14.78 -7.45 -5.02
N TYR A 43 13.81 -6.57 -4.79
CA TYR A 43 12.51 -6.94 -4.27
C TYR A 43 11.46 -6.83 -5.38
N PHE A 44 10.35 -7.55 -5.24
CA PHE A 44 9.20 -7.39 -6.11
C PHE A 44 8.39 -6.20 -5.61
N SER A 45 8.19 -5.18 -6.44
CA SER A 45 7.37 -4.02 -6.09
C SER A 45 5.90 -4.36 -6.29
N GLU A 46 5.18 -4.52 -5.20
CA GLU A 46 3.75 -4.84 -5.17
C GLU A 46 2.92 -3.75 -5.87
N ILE A 47 3.37 -2.49 -5.82
CA ILE A 47 2.70 -1.35 -6.47
C ILE A 47 2.86 -1.31 -7.99
N TYR A 48 3.90 -1.93 -8.56
CA TYR A 48 4.15 -1.92 -9.99
C TYR A 48 4.05 -3.29 -10.66
N GLY A 49 4.09 -4.37 -9.90
CA GLY A 49 4.08 -5.72 -10.44
C GLY A 49 5.40 -6.11 -11.13
N GLU A 50 6.51 -5.46 -10.77
CA GLU A 50 7.83 -5.68 -11.39
C GLU A 50 8.95 -5.68 -10.33
N LEU A 51 10.12 -6.24 -10.67
CA LEU A 51 11.29 -6.17 -9.79
C LEU A 51 11.80 -4.72 -9.66
N SER A 52 12.32 -4.38 -8.49
CA SER A 52 12.89 -3.07 -8.20
C SER A 52 14.04 -2.71 -9.16
N SER A 53 14.27 -1.41 -9.37
CA SER A 53 15.36 -0.94 -10.25
C SER A 53 16.75 -1.01 -9.59
N ALA A 54 16.80 -1.16 -8.28
CA ALA A 54 18.02 -1.27 -7.48
C ALA A 54 17.81 -2.25 -6.31
N PRO A 55 18.89 -2.81 -5.73
CA PRO A 55 18.77 -3.69 -4.58
C PRO A 55 18.44 -2.92 -3.30
N LEU A 56 17.74 -3.58 -2.39
CA LEU A 56 17.47 -3.15 -1.03
C LEU A 56 18.25 -4.05 -0.05
N SER A 57 18.71 -3.47 1.06
CA SER A 57 19.34 -4.23 2.14
C SER A 57 18.46 -4.21 3.37
N LEU A 58 18.04 -5.38 3.84
CA LEU A 58 17.29 -5.55 5.08
C LEU A 58 18.11 -6.35 6.09
N GLN A 59 17.84 -6.14 7.38
CA GLN A 59 18.56 -6.79 8.47
C GLN A 59 17.56 -7.26 9.52
N ALA A 60 17.90 -8.33 10.24
CA ALA A 60 17.13 -8.81 11.38
C ALA A 60 18.07 -9.34 12.45
N ILE A 61 17.68 -9.21 13.72
CA ILE A 61 18.34 -9.89 14.83
C ILE A 61 17.39 -10.97 15.31
N THR A 62 17.89 -12.20 15.39
CA THR A 62 17.11 -13.39 15.74
C THR A 62 17.83 -14.22 16.80
N ASP A 63 17.06 -14.97 17.59
CA ASP A 63 17.55 -16.05 18.46
C ASP A 63 17.28 -17.40 17.78
N LEU A 64 18.33 -18.04 17.29
CA LEU A 64 18.27 -19.32 16.58
C LEU A 64 18.13 -20.54 17.52
N SER A 65 17.84 -20.34 18.80
CA SER A 65 17.67 -21.45 19.76
C SER A 65 16.39 -22.24 19.54
N SER A 66 15.33 -21.60 19.04
CA SER A 66 14.01 -22.19 18.85
C SER A 66 13.56 -22.32 17.40
N ASN A 67 14.21 -21.61 16.47
CA ASN A 67 13.70 -21.41 15.10
C ASN A 67 14.62 -22.05 14.05
N GLU A 68 14.06 -22.99 13.28
CA GLU A 68 14.75 -23.60 12.12
C GLU A 68 14.68 -22.72 10.86
N SER A 69 13.73 -21.77 10.82
CA SER A 69 13.49 -20.84 9.72
C SER A 69 13.28 -19.43 10.24
N VAL A 70 13.89 -18.45 9.59
CA VAL A 70 13.82 -17.02 9.97
C VAL A 70 13.59 -16.19 8.71
N ASN A 71 12.54 -15.37 8.71
CA ASN A 71 12.27 -14.42 7.63
C ASN A 71 12.87 -13.05 7.95
N ILE A 72 13.51 -12.45 6.94
CA ILE A 72 13.97 -11.06 6.99
C ILE A 72 12.96 -10.23 6.20
N ASN A 73 12.28 -9.31 6.87
CA ASN A 73 11.29 -8.44 6.26
C ASN A 73 11.44 -6.99 6.75
N VAL A 74 10.57 -6.11 6.24
CA VAL A 74 10.60 -4.68 6.58
C VAL A 74 10.35 -4.42 8.07
N LEU A 75 9.50 -5.21 8.73
CA LEU A 75 9.20 -5.04 10.15
C LEU A 75 10.38 -5.46 11.03
N THR A 76 11.00 -6.62 10.75
CA THR A 76 12.21 -7.05 11.46
C THR A 76 13.36 -6.05 11.33
N HIS A 77 13.47 -5.41 10.16
CA HIS A 77 14.48 -4.38 9.92
C HIS A 77 14.26 -3.12 10.73
N LEU A 78 13.01 -2.64 10.80
CA LEU A 78 12.67 -1.39 11.47
C LEU A 78 12.82 -1.48 12.98
N ILE A 79 12.45 -2.61 13.59
CA ILE A 79 12.56 -2.78 15.04
C ILE A 79 13.97 -3.12 15.53
N LYS A 80 14.89 -3.51 14.62
CA LYS A 80 16.24 -3.95 14.96
C LYS A 80 16.98 -2.95 15.88
N ALA A 81 17.04 -1.69 15.50
CA ALA A 81 17.76 -0.66 16.27
C ALA A 81 17.11 -0.40 17.64
N ARG A 82 15.79 -0.56 17.74
CA ARG A 82 15.05 -0.50 19.00
C ARG A 82 15.42 -1.67 19.92
N ILE A 83 15.53 -2.88 19.39
CA ILE A 83 16.00 -4.05 20.15
C ILE A 83 17.43 -3.84 20.66
N GLU A 84 18.34 -3.37 19.80
CA GLU A 84 19.72 -3.07 20.19
C GLU A 84 19.78 -2.04 21.33
N ASN A 85 18.96 -0.98 21.25
CA ASN A 85 18.86 0.02 22.30
C ASN A 85 18.36 -0.59 23.62
N LEU A 86 17.25 -1.33 23.60
CA LEU A 86 16.67 -1.96 24.79
C LEU A 86 17.65 -2.94 25.46
N VAL A 87 18.30 -3.81 24.69
CA VAL A 87 19.31 -4.73 25.23
C VAL A 87 20.49 -3.99 25.83
N SER A 88 20.93 -2.87 25.23
CA SER A 88 22.00 -2.03 25.80
C SER A 88 21.67 -1.43 27.18
N THR A 89 20.38 -1.35 27.54
CA THR A 89 19.92 -0.94 28.87
C THR A 89 19.88 -2.07 29.89
N GLY A 90 20.25 -3.31 29.49
CA GLY A 90 20.27 -4.50 30.33
C GLY A 90 19.03 -5.39 30.19
N MET A 91 18.14 -5.10 29.24
CA MET A 91 16.98 -5.94 28.94
C MET A 91 17.40 -7.25 28.26
N SER A 92 16.64 -8.34 28.48
CA SER A 92 16.84 -9.58 27.73
C SER A 92 16.44 -9.38 26.26
N PHE A 93 16.98 -10.18 25.35
CA PHE A 93 16.60 -10.11 23.93
C PHE A 93 15.09 -10.39 23.73
N GLU A 94 14.55 -11.40 24.43
CA GLU A 94 13.14 -11.79 24.35
C GLU A 94 12.20 -10.65 24.78
N ASP A 95 12.49 -10.02 25.92
CA ASP A 95 11.72 -8.88 26.42
C ASP A 95 11.86 -7.67 25.48
N ALA A 96 13.07 -7.40 25.00
CA ALA A 96 13.36 -6.30 24.08
C ALA A 96 12.62 -6.47 22.74
N ASN A 97 12.63 -7.68 22.18
CA ASN A 97 11.89 -8.01 20.97
C ASN A 97 10.38 -7.88 21.18
N THR A 98 9.85 -8.42 22.29
CA THR A 98 8.43 -8.30 22.63
C THR A 98 7.99 -6.84 22.76
N GLN A 99 8.77 -6.02 23.46
CA GLN A 99 8.49 -4.60 23.63
C GLN A 99 8.57 -3.85 22.29
N ALA A 100 9.64 -4.05 21.51
CA ALA A 100 9.81 -3.36 20.23
C ALA A 100 8.70 -3.70 19.23
N LYS A 101 8.26 -4.97 19.17
CA LYS A 101 7.10 -5.38 18.37
C LYS A 101 5.82 -4.68 18.81
N SER A 102 5.54 -4.69 20.12
CA SER A 102 4.33 -4.06 20.67
C SER A 102 4.29 -2.55 20.41
N GLU A 103 5.41 -1.86 20.59
CA GLU A 103 5.56 -0.43 20.31
C GLU A 103 5.32 -0.14 18.82
N PHE A 104 5.90 -0.95 17.94
CA PHE A 104 5.75 -0.77 16.49
C PHE A 104 4.32 -1.06 16.02
N LEU A 105 3.67 -2.13 16.52
CA LEU A 105 2.26 -2.41 16.23
C LEU A 105 1.34 -1.27 16.70
N ALA A 106 1.62 -0.67 17.86
CA ALA A 106 0.88 0.49 18.35
C ALA A 106 1.05 1.72 17.44
N PHE A 107 2.24 1.92 16.86
CA PHE A 107 2.44 2.92 15.80
C PHE A 107 1.58 2.60 14.57
N LEU A 108 1.46 1.33 14.17
CA LEU A 108 0.59 0.95 13.05
C LEU A 108 -0.91 1.09 13.34
N GLY A 109 -1.30 1.42 14.57
CA GLY A 109 -2.70 1.46 15.02
C GLY A 109 -3.26 0.08 15.37
N ILE A 110 -2.43 -0.96 15.37
CA ILE A 110 -2.84 -2.34 15.66
C ILE A 110 -2.82 -2.54 17.17
N THR A 111 -4.01 -2.70 17.76
CA THR A 111 -4.19 -2.86 19.21
C THR A 111 -4.29 -4.32 19.64
N ASN A 112 -4.55 -5.24 18.71
CA ASN A 112 -4.57 -6.67 19.00
C ASN A 112 -3.14 -7.20 19.07
N THR A 113 -2.85 -8.04 20.06
CA THR A 113 -1.57 -8.73 20.15
C THR A 113 -1.54 -9.89 19.17
N PHE A 114 -0.64 -9.84 18.18
CA PHE A 114 -0.25 -11.03 17.45
C PHE A 114 0.72 -11.82 18.32
N ASN A 115 0.37 -13.07 18.65
CA ASN A 115 1.28 -13.97 19.35
C ASN A 115 2.20 -14.70 18.36
N VAL A 116 2.85 -13.92 17.49
CA VAL A 116 3.73 -14.38 16.41
C VAL A 116 4.90 -13.40 16.32
N ASP A 117 6.09 -13.93 16.10
CA ASP A 117 7.29 -13.10 15.93
C ASP A 117 7.35 -12.48 14.53
N PHE A 118 7.92 -11.28 14.42
CA PHE A 118 8.04 -10.63 13.11
C PHE A 118 8.88 -11.43 12.12
N GLU A 119 9.82 -12.24 12.60
CA GLU A 119 10.61 -13.17 11.79
C GLU A 119 9.88 -14.44 11.36
N GLU A 120 8.68 -14.69 11.87
CA GLU A 120 7.81 -15.80 11.45
C GLU A 120 6.78 -15.36 10.40
N LEU A 121 6.67 -14.05 10.15
CA LEU A 121 5.72 -13.50 9.17
C LEU A 121 6.16 -13.83 7.74
N ASP A 122 5.19 -14.23 6.93
CA ASP A 122 5.34 -14.67 5.56
C ASP A 122 4.19 -14.13 4.70
N ILE A 123 4.48 -13.20 3.80
CA ILE A 123 3.50 -12.56 2.92
C ILE A 123 2.78 -13.54 1.98
N SER A 124 3.30 -14.77 1.80
CA SER A 124 2.67 -15.81 0.98
C SER A 124 1.57 -16.59 1.72
N SER A 125 1.48 -16.44 3.04
CA SER A 125 0.54 -17.19 3.87
C SER A 125 -0.69 -16.34 4.23
N ASN A 126 -1.88 -16.97 4.27
CA ASN A 126 -3.18 -16.28 4.37
C ASN A 126 -3.64 -16.08 5.83
N GLU A 127 -2.82 -15.38 6.62
CA GLU A 127 -3.11 -15.04 8.00
C GLU A 127 -3.17 -13.51 8.21
N ASP A 128 -3.94 -13.08 9.21
CA ASP A 128 -4.21 -11.66 9.49
C ASP A 128 -2.92 -10.88 9.81
N TYR A 129 -1.97 -11.51 10.50
CA TYR A 129 -0.65 -10.91 10.78
C TYR A 129 0.22 -10.72 9.53
N ASN A 130 0.06 -11.60 8.53
CA ASN A 130 0.74 -11.47 7.23
C ASN A 130 0.13 -10.35 6.40
N ALA A 131 -1.18 -10.11 6.54
CA ALA A 131 -1.83 -8.91 6.01
C ALA A 131 -1.26 -7.63 6.62
N ALA A 132 -0.92 -7.61 7.91
CA ALA A 132 -0.27 -6.45 8.53
C ALA A 132 1.14 -6.19 7.94
N LEU A 133 1.97 -7.23 7.79
CA LEU A 133 3.27 -7.12 7.12
C LEU A 133 3.12 -6.59 5.68
N LEU A 134 2.23 -7.19 4.89
CA LEU A 134 2.01 -6.80 3.50
C LEU A 134 1.53 -5.36 3.41
N SER A 135 0.58 -4.96 4.26
CA SER A 135 0.10 -3.58 4.29
C SER A 135 1.24 -2.60 4.52
N PHE A 136 2.14 -2.90 5.46
CA PHE A 136 3.26 -2.01 5.74
C PHE A 136 4.31 -1.99 4.62
N SER A 137 4.60 -3.15 4.00
CA SER A 137 5.44 -3.24 2.79
C SER A 137 4.93 -2.33 1.68
N VAL A 138 3.60 -2.29 1.48
CA VAL A 138 2.94 -1.46 0.45
C VAL A 138 3.01 0.03 0.80
N ILE A 139 2.67 0.46 2.02
CA ILE A 139 2.63 1.91 2.34
C ILE A 139 4.01 2.56 2.39
N LEU A 140 5.08 1.77 2.58
CA LEU A 140 6.46 2.26 2.51
C LEU A 140 6.87 2.66 1.08
N GLN A 141 6.20 2.12 0.05
CA GLN A 141 6.55 2.36 -1.34
C GLN A 141 5.82 3.59 -1.91
N ARG A 142 6.60 4.49 -2.53
CA ARG A 142 6.03 5.63 -3.25
C ARG A 142 5.60 5.21 -4.65
N TYR A 143 4.36 5.50 -5.00
CA TYR A 143 3.89 5.45 -6.37
C TYR A 143 4.22 6.75 -7.14
N THR A 144 4.63 6.59 -8.39
CA THR A 144 4.76 7.67 -9.37
C THR A 144 4.40 7.20 -10.78
N LYS A 145 3.75 8.09 -11.53
CA LYS A 145 3.51 7.92 -12.96
C LYS A 145 4.64 8.46 -13.84
N PHE A 146 5.60 9.18 -13.26
CA PHE A 146 6.70 9.79 -14.00
C PHE A 146 7.86 8.78 -14.14
N LEU A 147 8.07 8.27 -15.35
CA LEU A 147 9.07 7.22 -15.62
C LEU A 147 10.50 7.63 -15.22
N ASN A 148 10.85 8.90 -15.32
CA ASN A 148 12.16 9.40 -14.91
C ASN A 148 12.39 9.39 -13.39
N GLN A 149 11.33 9.24 -12.59
CA GLN A 149 11.43 9.10 -11.12
C GLN A 149 11.52 7.64 -10.67
N LYS A 150 11.13 6.66 -11.51
CA LYS A 150 11.22 5.24 -11.13
C LYS A 150 12.62 4.81 -10.64
N PRO A 151 13.74 5.26 -11.24
CA PRO A 151 15.07 4.86 -10.78
C PRO A 151 15.41 5.28 -9.34
N THR A 152 14.74 6.29 -8.77
CA THR A 152 15.04 6.82 -7.42
C THR A 152 14.26 6.11 -6.31
N LEU A 153 13.22 5.34 -6.65
CA LEU A 153 12.25 4.80 -5.67
C LEU A 153 12.89 3.90 -4.61
N THR A 154 13.87 3.07 -4.99
CA THR A 154 14.55 2.19 -4.01
C THR A 154 15.44 2.99 -3.04
N ALA A 155 16.07 4.07 -3.51
CA ALA A 155 16.86 4.94 -2.66
C ALA A 155 15.96 5.72 -1.68
N GLU A 156 14.81 6.19 -2.16
CA GLU A 156 13.80 6.84 -1.32
C GLU A 156 13.23 5.88 -0.26
N LEU A 157 12.93 4.63 -0.62
CA LEU A 157 12.53 3.59 0.32
C LEU A 157 13.63 3.32 1.37
N THR A 158 14.89 3.23 0.95
CA THR A 158 16.03 3.04 1.85
C THR A 158 16.14 4.19 2.86
N GLN A 159 15.98 5.44 2.39
CA GLN A 159 15.99 6.61 3.26
C GLN A 159 14.81 6.58 4.25
N LEU A 160 13.60 6.25 3.78
CA LEU A 160 12.42 6.17 4.64
C LEU A 160 12.59 5.11 5.74
N LEU A 161 13.13 3.93 5.40
CA LEU A 161 13.43 2.88 6.38
C LEU A 161 14.45 3.35 7.42
N ALA A 162 15.50 4.05 6.99
CA ALA A 162 16.51 4.61 7.89
C ALA A 162 15.93 5.68 8.82
N ASP A 163 15.09 6.57 8.29
CA ASP A 163 14.44 7.65 9.05
C ASP A 163 13.49 7.06 10.12
N ILE A 164 12.67 6.06 9.75
CA ILE A 164 11.79 5.35 10.70
C ILE A 164 12.60 4.67 11.79
N SER A 165 13.63 3.90 11.41
CA SER A 165 14.46 3.16 12.36
C SER A 165 15.17 4.09 13.34
N ALA A 166 15.71 5.21 12.85
CA ALA A 166 16.40 6.20 13.67
C ALA A 166 15.47 6.94 14.64
N ASP A 167 14.24 7.27 14.21
CA ASP A 167 13.24 7.92 15.07
C ASP A 167 12.72 6.96 16.13
N PHE A 168 12.46 5.70 15.75
CA PHE A 168 11.87 4.69 16.63
C PHE A 168 12.84 4.12 17.67
N ALA A 169 14.12 4.01 17.36
CA ALA A 169 15.09 3.30 18.22
C ALA A 169 15.20 3.83 19.67
N PRO A 170 15.25 5.15 19.94
CA PRO A 170 15.53 5.67 21.28
C PRO A 170 14.41 5.41 22.29
N ASP A 171 13.15 5.52 21.88
CA ASP A 171 12.01 5.54 22.80
C ASP A 171 10.82 4.69 22.35
N GLY A 172 10.88 4.05 21.18
CA GLY A 172 9.78 3.25 20.64
C GLY A 172 8.65 4.10 20.07
N ILE A 173 8.90 5.38 19.78
CA ILE A 173 7.90 6.32 19.28
C ILE A 173 8.36 6.89 17.94
N ILE A 174 7.51 6.78 16.92
CA ILE A 174 7.70 7.54 15.68
C ILE A 174 7.00 8.88 15.84
N SER A 175 7.78 9.90 16.16
CA SER A 175 7.34 11.26 16.51
C SER A 175 7.49 12.25 15.36
N GLN A 176 8.34 11.95 14.37
CA GLN A 176 8.56 12.82 13.23
C GLN A 176 7.34 12.83 12.29
N THR A 177 6.61 13.94 12.28
CA THR A 177 5.42 14.13 11.43
C THR A 177 5.72 13.91 9.95
N LYS A 178 6.92 14.26 9.48
CA LYS A 178 7.33 14.04 8.08
C LYS A 178 7.27 12.56 7.67
N ILE A 179 7.58 11.63 8.57
CA ILE A 179 7.48 10.19 8.31
C ILE A 179 6.02 9.82 8.09
N ILE A 180 5.14 10.23 9.02
CA ILE A 180 3.71 9.97 8.96
C ILE A 180 3.10 10.58 7.70
N ASP A 181 3.41 11.85 7.40
CA ASP A 181 2.96 12.54 6.19
C ASP A 181 3.41 11.83 4.92
N THR A 182 4.64 11.29 4.90
CA THR A 182 5.15 10.52 3.75
C THR A 182 4.37 9.23 3.56
N LEU A 183 4.10 8.48 4.64
CA LEU A 183 3.31 7.25 4.58
C LEU A 183 1.87 7.54 4.16
N LEU A 184 1.23 8.58 4.72
CA LEU A 184 -0.11 9.00 4.32
C LEU A 184 -0.17 9.48 2.86
N HIS A 185 0.87 10.18 2.40
CA HIS A 185 1.00 10.55 1.00
C HIS A 185 1.09 9.31 0.11
N ASN A 186 1.95 8.34 0.43
CA ASN A 186 2.05 7.09 -0.32
C ASN A 186 0.70 6.36 -0.39
N ILE A 187 0.00 6.23 0.75
CA ILE A 187 -1.34 5.62 0.83
C ILE A 187 -2.33 6.29 -0.13
N SER A 188 -2.33 7.62 -0.19
CA SER A 188 -3.23 8.39 -1.05
C SER A 188 -3.03 8.13 -2.56
N GLN A 189 -1.92 7.49 -2.93
CA GLN A 189 -1.57 7.19 -4.33
C GLN A 189 -1.74 5.71 -4.70
N LEU A 190 -2.06 4.83 -3.74
CA LEU A 190 -2.15 3.39 -3.98
C LEU A 190 -3.32 3.02 -4.89
N HIS A 191 -3.14 1.97 -5.70
CA HIS A 191 -4.18 1.34 -6.50
C HIS A 191 -4.39 -0.07 -5.95
N LEU A 192 -5.25 -0.21 -4.93
CA LEU A 192 -5.31 -1.43 -4.11
C LEU A 192 -5.73 -2.68 -4.90
N ILE A 193 -6.61 -2.54 -5.89
CA ILE A 193 -7.02 -3.64 -6.77
C ILE A 193 -5.85 -4.09 -7.63
N ASP A 194 -5.11 -3.15 -8.23
CA ASP A 194 -3.93 -3.45 -9.03
C ASP A 194 -2.81 -4.10 -8.19
N ILE A 195 -2.57 -3.61 -6.98
CA ILE A 195 -1.58 -4.19 -6.04
C ILE A 195 -1.90 -5.65 -5.74
N ARG A 196 -3.15 -5.94 -5.36
CA ARG A 196 -3.60 -7.31 -5.10
C ARG A 196 -3.38 -8.21 -6.32
N ARG A 197 -3.78 -7.75 -7.50
CA ARG A 197 -3.58 -8.47 -8.76
C ARG A 197 -2.11 -8.72 -9.05
N ASN A 198 -1.24 -7.73 -8.84
CA ASN A 198 0.20 -7.87 -9.07
C ASN A 198 0.81 -8.98 -8.21
N ILE A 199 0.43 -9.04 -6.93
CA ILE A 199 0.93 -10.06 -6.01
C ILE A 199 0.39 -11.45 -6.40
N GLU A 200 -0.91 -11.56 -6.71
CA GLU A 200 -1.52 -12.80 -7.19
C GLU A 200 -0.81 -13.31 -8.45
N GLN A 201 -0.57 -12.45 -9.45
CA GLN A 201 0.16 -12.82 -10.67
C GLN A 201 1.58 -13.27 -10.38
N ARG A 202 2.30 -12.57 -9.50
CA ARG A 202 3.67 -12.96 -9.12
C ARG A 202 3.73 -14.37 -8.57
N TYR A 203 2.83 -14.75 -7.67
CA TYR A 203 2.84 -16.08 -7.10
C TYR A 203 2.35 -17.15 -8.08
N LEU A 204 1.39 -16.82 -8.95
CA LEU A 204 0.99 -17.70 -10.04
C LEU A 204 2.16 -18.00 -10.99
N GLU A 205 2.99 -17.01 -11.32
CA GLU A 205 4.22 -17.19 -12.10
C GLU A 205 5.26 -18.08 -11.40
N LEU A 206 5.27 -18.07 -10.06
CA LEU A 206 6.09 -18.96 -9.24
C LEU A 206 5.48 -20.36 -9.04
N GLY A 207 4.33 -20.64 -9.67
CA GLY A 207 3.64 -21.93 -9.58
C GLY A 207 2.83 -22.11 -8.28
N GLN A 208 2.53 -21.02 -7.57
CA GLN A 208 1.75 -21.02 -6.33
C GLN A 208 0.40 -20.33 -6.55
N ASN A 209 -0.68 -20.96 -6.09
CA ASN A 209 -2.01 -20.35 -6.13
C ASN A 209 -2.39 -19.89 -4.72
N LEU A 210 -2.09 -18.63 -4.41
CA LEU A 210 -2.24 -18.07 -3.07
C LEU A 210 -3.50 -17.24 -2.95
N VAL A 211 -4.05 -17.22 -1.73
CA VAL A 211 -5.09 -16.28 -1.33
C VAL A 211 -4.41 -15.15 -0.57
N ILE A 212 -4.34 -13.97 -1.18
CA ILE A 212 -3.71 -12.81 -0.55
C ILE A 212 -4.58 -12.34 0.62
N PRO A 213 -4.03 -12.24 1.85
CA PRO A 213 -4.82 -11.82 3.01
C PRO A 213 -5.35 -10.39 2.83
N ASN A 214 -6.34 -9.99 3.64
CA ASN A 214 -6.97 -8.66 3.57
C ASN A 214 -6.04 -7.58 4.14
N PHE A 215 -4.97 -7.24 3.42
CA PHE A 215 -3.98 -6.25 3.83
C PHE A 215 -4.54 -4.82 3.83
N GLU A 216 -5.55 -4.54 3.01
CA GLU A 216 -6.19 -3.24 2.88
C GLU A 216 -6.79 -2.79 4.22
N LYS A 217 -7.35 -3.74 5.00
CA LYS A 217 -7.79 -3.50 6.39
C LYS A 217 -6.74 -2.75 7.22
N TYR A 218 -5.47 -3.13 7.14
CA TYR A 218 -4.41 -2.54 7.95
C TYR A 218 -3.93 -1.19 7.42
N ILE A 219 -4.10 -0.92 6.12
CA ILE A 219 -3.94 0.43 5.57
C ILE A 219 -4.99 1.36 6.18
N TYR A 220 -6.25 0.89 6.29
CA TYR A 220 -7.33 1.68 6.89
C TYR A 220 -7.11 1.92 8.38
N VAL A 221 -6.68 0.90 9.13
CA VAL A 221 -6.29 1.04 10.55
C VAL A 221 -5.19 2.09 10.73
N PHE A 222 -4.18 2.09 9.84
CA PHE A 222 -3.13 3.12 9.86
C PHE A 222 -3.69 4.51 9.61
N GLN A 223 -4.60 4.66 8.63
CA GLN A 223 -5.27 5.94 8.36
C GLN A 223 -6.13 6.40 9.54
N GLU A 224 -6.91 5.52 10.17
CA GLU A 224 -7.70 5.86 11.38
C GLU A 224 -6.83 6.36 12.53
N LYS A 225 -5.61 5.81 12.64
CA LYS A 225 -4.65 6.21 13.68
C LYS A 225 -4.02 7.58 13.41
N HIS A 226 -3.71 7.89 12.15
CA HIS A 226 -2.80 9.00 11.80
C HIS A 226 -3.42 10.10 10.94
N CYS A 227 -4.49 9.85 10.18
CA CYS A 227 -5.16 10.88 9.39
C CYS A 227 -5.96 11.82 10.29
N SER A 228 -5.79 13.13 10.07
CA SER A 228 -6.62 14.15 10.72
C SER A 228 -8.05 14.21 10.20
N ASN A 229 -8.25 13.81 8.93
CA ASN A 229 -9.55 13.85 8.26
C ASN A 229 -9.88 12.47 7.70
N ILE A 230 -10.97 11.88 8.22
CA ILE A 230 -11.57 10.66 7.70
C ILE A 230 -12.96 11.01 7.16
N TYR A 231 -13.20 10.73 5.88
CA TYR A 231 -14.52 10.84 5.27
C TYR A 231 -15.42 9.71 5.78
N THR A 232 -16.59 10.07 6.30
CA THR A 232 -17.60 9.12 6.80
C THR A 232 -18.61 8.71 5.75
N ASP A 233 -18.77 9.53 4.72
CA ASP A 233 -19.77 9.38 3.66
C ASP A 233 -19.13 9.53 2.27
N PHE A 234 -19.74 8.90 1.27
CA PHE A 234 -19.35 9.08 -0.12
C PHE A 234 -19.46 10.55 -0.51
N THR A 235 -18.38 11.12 -1.03
CA THR A 235 -18.33 12.53 -1.40
C THR A 235 -18.14 12.66 -2.90
N TYR A 236 -19.06 13.38 -3.54
CA TYR A 236 -18.99 13.75 -4.95
C TYR A 236 -18.77 15.27 -5.04
N PRO A 237 -17.51 15.74 -5.09
CA PRO A 237 -17.23 17.18 -5.05
C PRO A 237 -17.83 17.89 -6.27
N LEU A 238 -18.23 19.16 -6.13
CA LEU A 238 -18.87 19.93 -7.21
C LEU A 238 -17.95 20.07 -8.44
N THR A 239 -16.67 20.30 -8.16
CA THR A 239 -15.58 20.42 -9.12
C THR A 239 -14.39 19.60 -8.62
N ALA A 240 -13.55 19.14 -9.54
CA ALA A 240 -12.26 18.53 -9.21
C ALA A 240 -11.32 18.60 -10.41
N SER A 241 -10.01 18.56 -10.16
CA SER A 241 -9.04 18.33 -11.23
C SER A 241 -9.14 16.89 -11.74
N PRO A 242 -9.24 16.67 -13.06
CA PRO A 242 -9.11 15.34 -13.67
C PRO A 242 -7.72 14.72 -13.51
N ASP A 243 -6.70 15.53 -13.20
CA ASP A 243 -5.32 15.10 -12.91
C ASP A 243 -4.74 15.96 -11.78
N PRO A 244 -5.07 15.64 -10.51
CA PRO A 244 -4.61 16.41 -9.36
C PRO A 244 -3.09 16.32 -9.15
N THR A 245 -2.41 15.35 -9.76
CA THR A 245 -0.96 15.18 -9.64
C THR A 245 -0.19 16.16 -10.52
N ILE A 246 -0.69 16.47 -11.72
CA ILE A 246 -0.02 17.39 -12.67
C ILE A 246 -0.60 18.79 -12.61
N ALA A 247 -1.93 18.90 -12.51
CA ALA A 247 -2.64 20.15 -12.61
C ALA A 247 -3.71 20.25 -11.50
N PRO A 248 -3.29 20.33 -10.21
CA PRO A 248 -4.21 20.37 -9.07
C PRO A 248 -5.23 21.50 -9.16
N ASP A 249 -4.84 22.65 -9.74
CA ASP A 249 -5.70 23.83 -9.84
C ASP A 249 -6.63 23.82 -11.07
N SER A 250 -6.48 22.86 -11.98
CA SER A 250 -7.28 22.75 -13.22
C SER A 250 -8.60 22.02 -12.97
N GLU A 251 -9.46 22.62 -12.15
CA GLU A 251 -10.75 22.02 -11.81
C GLU A 251 -11.78 22.12 -12.94
N THR A 252 -12.56 21.06 -13.11
CA THR A 252 -13.73 21.03 -14.01
C THR A 252 -14.95 20.52 -13.26
N GLN A 253 -16.14 20.78 -13.80
CA GLN A 253 -17.39 20.31 -13.20
C GLN A 253 -17.41 18.79 -13.13
N ASN A 254 -17.81 18.25 -11.97
CA ASN A 254 -17.90 16.81 -11.76
C ASN A 254 -19.22 16.26 -12.29
N ILE A 255 -19.13 15.28 -13.19
CA ILE A 255 -20.28 14.61 -13.76
C ILE A 255 -20.99 13.71 -12.74
N LEU A 256 -20.34 13.35 -11.62
CA LEU A 256 -20.92 12.50 -10.58
C LEU A 256 -21.78 13.25 -9.55
N VAL A 257 -21.89 14.58 -9.59
CA VAL A 257 -22.75 15.32 -8.67
C VAL A 257 -24.22 14.89 -8.85
N PRO A 258 -24.91 14.36 -7.82
CA PRO A 258 -26.24 13.75 -7.97
C PRO A 258 -27.31 14.66 -8.58
N SER A 259 -27.31 15.95 -8.24
CA SER A 259 -28.30 16.93 -8.70
C SER A 259 -28.15 17.35 -10.16
N ASN A 260 -27.00 17.10 -10.80
CA ASN A 260 -26.70 17.60 -12.14
C ASN A 260 -27.10 16.57 -13.20
N THR A 261 -28.07 16.92 -14.05
CA THR A 261 -28.64 16.04 -15.09
C THR A 261 -28.54 16.61 -16.51
N THR A 262 -28.13 17.86 -16.67
CA THR A 262 -28.01 18.52 -17.98
C THR A 262 -26.60 19.07 -18.13
N PHE A 263 -25.95 18.73 -19.24
CA PHE A 263 -24.57 19.11 -19.55
C PHE A 263 -24.48 19.65 -20.99
N GLN A 264 -23.28 20.08 -21.38
CA GLN A 264 -22.94 20.41 -22.77
C GLN A 264 -21.91 19.39 -23.27
N ALA A 265 -21.71 19.30 -24.57
CA ALA A 265 -20.56 18.63 -25.17
C ALA A 265 -19.26 19.32 -24.74
N ASN A 266 -18.59 18.78 -23.73
CA ASN A 266 -17.39 19.38 -23.12
C ASN A 266 -16.64 18.31 -22.29
N PRO A 267 -15.35 18.52 -21.94
CA PRO A 267 -14.69 17.85 -20.84
C PRO A 267 -15.35 18.10 -19.47
N TYR A 268 -15.41 17.04 -18.68
CA TYR A 268 -15.81 17.01 -17.27
C TYR A 268 -14.87 16.09 -16.49
N THR A 269 -15.03 16.06 -15.18
CA THR A 269 -14.32 15.09 -14.32
C THR A 269 -15.29 14.03 -13.80
N VAL A 270 -14.80 12.80 -13.63
CA VAL A 270 -15.45 11.74 -12.87
C VAL A 270 -14.75 11.66 -11.53
N ALA A 271 -15.29 12.33 -10.51
CA ALA A 271 -14.60 12.49 -9.23
C ALA A 271 -15.42 12.03 -8.03
N ALA A 272 -14.79 11.28 -7.14
CA ALA A 272 -15.38 10.84 -5.87
C ALA A 272 -14.32 10.63 -4.79
N ILE A 273 -14.75 10.68 -3.53
CA ILE A 273 -13.99 10.23 -2.36
C ILE A 273 -14.84 9.18 -1.65
N THR A 274 -14.24 8.02 -1.38
CA THR A 274 -14.87 6.91 -0.65
C THR A 274 -14.42 6.92 0.81
N PRO A 275 -15.33 6.63 1.76
CA PRO A 275 -14.95 6.34 3.14
C PRO A 275 -14.02 5.14 3.25
N LEU A 276 -13.33 5.03 4.38
CA LEU A 276 -12.59 3.81 4.72
C LEU A 276 -13.54 2.61 4.80
N TYR A 277 -13.04 1.42 4.47
CA TYR A 277 -13.78 0.14 4.46
C TYR A 277 -14.95 0.07 3.47
N LYS A 278 -15.12 1.08 2.59
CA LYS A 278 -16.22 1.16 1.63
C LYS A 278 -15.71 1.07 0.19
N THR A 279 -16.51 0.42 -0.65
CA THR A 279 -16.26 0.35 -2.10
C THR A 279 -17.25 1.25 -2.84
N LEU A 280 -16.82 1.78 -3.98
CA LEU A 280 -17.69 2.49 -4.91
C LEU A 280 -17.51 1.91 -6.30
N LYS A 281 -18.63 1.58 -6.93
CA LYS A 281 -18.70 1.24 -8.33
C LYS A 281 -19.65 2.20 -9.02
N ILE A 282 -19.20 2.81 -10.11
CA ILE A 282 -20.02 3.66 -10.97
C ILE A 282 -20.15 2.97 -12.31
N LYS A 283 -21.39 2.77 -12.77
CA LYS A 283 -21.64 2.36 -14.15
C LYS A 283 -22.12 3.56 -14.94
N PHE A 284 -21.42 3.86 -16.02
CA PHE A 284 -21.82 4.84 -17.00
C PHE A 284 -22.36 4.10 -18.21
N ILE A 285 -23.68 4.19 -18.44
CA ILE A 285 -24.39 3.44 -19.48
C ILE A 285 -24.86 4.43 -20.55
N GLY A 286 -24.19 4.44 -21.69
CA GLY A 286 -24.48 5.38 -22.78
C GLY A 286 -23.43 5.35 -23.89
N SER A 287 -23.63 6.17 -24.91
CA SER A 287 -22.72 6.32 -26.05
C SER A 287 -22.25 7.78 -26.19
N ASN A 288 -21.36 8.05 -27.16
CA ASN A 288 -20.81 9.39 -27.46
C ASN A 288 -20.01 10.00 -26.29
N VAL A 289 -19.25 9.14 -25.62
CA VAL A 289 -18.36 9.52 -24.51
C VAL A 289 -17.00 8.87 -24.73
N SER A 290 -15.94 9.61 -24.43
CA SER A 290 -14.58 9.08 -24.36
C SER A 290 -13.95 9.37 -23.01
N ILE A 291 -13.22 8.38 -22.48
CA ILE A 291 -12.46 8.52 -21.24
C ILE A 291 -11.05 8.98 -21.59
N GLY A 292 -10.52 9.93 -20.82
CA GLY A 292 -9.14 10.36 -20.97
C GLY A 292 -8.14 9.27 -20.58
N SER A 293 -6.89 9.40 -21.04
CA SER A 293 -5.81 8.47 -20.67
C SER A 293 -5.35 8.58 -19.22
N ILE A 294 -5.71 9.67 -18.54
CA ILE A 294 -5.29 9.93 -17.16
C ILE A 294 -6.39 9.49 -16.21
N ASN A 295 -5.99 8.58 -15.32
CA ASN A 295 -6.84 8.01 -14.29
C ASN A 295 -6.08 8.02 -12.97
N THR A 296 -6.66 8.65 -11.95
CA THR A 296 -6.14 8.67 -10.59
C THR A 296 -7.10 7.92 -9.67
N GLY A 297 -6.75 6.69 -9.31
CA GLY A 297 -7.49 5.91 -8.31
C GLY A 297 -8.76 5.20 -8.77
N TRP A 298 -9.14 5.26 -10.05
CA TRP A 298 -10.17 4.38 -10.61
C TRP A 298 -9.56 3.12 -11.20
N GLU A 299 -10.28 2.02 -11.19
CA GLU A 299 -10.10 0.90 -12.12
C GLU A 299 -11.17 1.04 -13.19
N ILE A 300 -10.79 1.08 -14.47
CA ILE A 300 -11.73 1.22 -15.58
C ILE A 300 -11.96 -0.14 -16.22
N ILE A 301 -13.24 -0.50 -16.36
CA ILE A 301 -13.71 -1.67 -17.09
C ILE A 301 -14.49 -1.15 -18.30
N ASP A 302 -13.93 -1.31 -19.49
CA ASP A 302 -14.59 -0.91 -20.74
C ASP A 302 -15.70 -1.90 -21.11
N GLU A 303 -16.91 -1.39 -21.30
CA GLU A 303 -18.13 -2.16 -21.58
C GLU A 303 -18.69 -1.76 -22.96
N TYR A 304 -17.81 -1.76 -23.96
CA TYR A 304 -18.14 -1.44 -25.35
C TYR A 304 -19.35 -2.22 -25.88
N PRO A 305 -20.24 -1.60 -26.69
CA PRO A 305 -20.18 -0.21 -27.18
C PRO A 305 -20.79 0.85 -26.26
N ASN A 306 -21.37 0.45 -25.13
CA ASN A 306 -22.38 1.27 -24.44
C ASN A 306 -21.95 1.72 -23.05
N GLY A 307 -20.69 2.12 -22.93
CA GLY A 307 -20.18 2.82 -21.76
C GLY A 307 -19.08 2.07 -21.05
N PHE A 308 -18.99 2.27 -19.74
CA PHE A 308 -17.91 1.74 -18.93
C PHE A 308 -18.32 1.66 -17.46
N THR A 309 -17.59 0.84 -16.72
CA THR A 309 -17.67 0.78 -15.27
C THR A 309 -16.37 1.30 -14.66
N VAL A 310 -16.44 2.05 -13.57
CA VAL A 310 -15.28 2.35 -12.72
C VAL A 310 -15.45 1.83 -11.31
N ASN A 311 -14.40 1.20 -10.77
CA ASN A 311 -14.32 0.76 -9.38
C ASN A 311 -13.31 1.60 -8.61
N SER A 312 -13.62 1.93 -7.36
CA SER A 312 -12.70 2.65 -6.47
C SER A 312 -11.48 1.80 -6.12
N GLN A 313 -10.27 2.29 -6.39
CA GLN A 313 -9.02 1.66 -5.94
C GLN A 313 -8.40 2.35 -4.72
N ARG A 314 -8.85 3.58 -4.43
CA ARG A 314 -8.40 4.39 -3.28
C ARG A 314 -9.54 4.57 -2.29
N GLN A 315 -9.18 4.86 -1.04
CA GLN A 315 -10.10 5.25 0.01
C GLN A 315 -9.53 6.44 0.78
N ASN A 316 -10.44 7.28 1.29
CA ASN A 316 -10.12 8.53 1.97
C ASN A 316 -9.19 9.45 1.16
N ALA A 317 -9.24 9.35 -0.17
CA ALA A 317 -8.47 10.13 -1.11
C ALA A 317 -9.33 10.41 -2.36
N LEU A 318 -9.06 11.53 -3.02
CA LEU A 318 -9.74 11.89 -4.27
C LEU A 318 -9.36 10.89 -5.36
N MET A 319 -10.38 10.27 -5.94
CA MET A 319 -10.28 9.59 -7.21
C MET A 319 -10.83 10.50 -8.29
N SER A 320 -10.10 10.69 -9.37
CA SER A 320 -10.56 11.49 -10.49
C SER A 320 -9.99 11.02 -11.83
N MET A 321 -10.76 11.27 -12.88
CA MET A 321 -10.33 11.06 -14.26
C MET A 321 -11.09 11.99 -15.20
N LEU A 322 -10.54 12.22 -16.39
CA LEU A 322 -11.17 13.02 -17.42
C LEU A 322 -12.22 12.21 -18.18
N ILE A 323 -13.39 12.81 -18.42
CA ILE A 323 -14.42 12.30 -19.32
C ILE A 323 -14.81 13.38 -20.31
N ASN A 324 -14.89 13.05 -21.59
CA ASN A 324 -15.34 13.96 -22.63
C ASN A 324 -16.72 13.54 -23.10
N LEU A 325 -17.68 14.45 -23.01
CA LEU A 325 -18.97 14.32 -23.67
C LEU A 325 -18.82 14.87 -25.09
N GLU A 326 -18.97 14.02 -26.11
CA GLU A 326 -18.61 14.37 -27.48
C GLU A 326 -19.75 15.08 -28.24
N SER A 327 -20.52 14.35 -29.05
CA SER A 327 -21.72 14.89 -29.70
C SER A 327 -22.93 14.74 -28.79
N SER A 328 -24.01 15.49 -29.06
CA SER A 328 -25.26 15.42 -28.29
C SER A 328 -25.66 13.97 -27.96
N GLY A 329 -26.06 13.74 -26.72
CA GLY A 329 -26.32 12.39 -26.23
C GLY A 329 -26.99 12.34 -24.87
N SER A 330 -27.12 11.12 -24.37
CA SER A 330 -27.69 10.83 -23.06
C SER A 330 -27.04 9.59 -22.46
N ALA A 331 -26.98 9.52 -21.14
CA ALA A 331 -26.48 8.35 -20.42
C ALA A 331 -27.23 8.15 -19.12
N THR A 332 -27.23 6.92 -18.63
CA THR A 332 -27.63 6.58 -17.27
C THR A 332 -26.36 6.39 -16.45
N ILE A 333 -26.27 7.05 -15.30
CA ILE A 333 -25.19 6.84 -14.33
C ILE A 333 -25.79 6.14 -13.12
N GLU A 334 -25.28 4.97 -12.81
CA GLU A 334 -25.66 4.17 -11.65
C GLU A 334 -24.52 4.12 -10.62
N TYR A 335 -24.87 4.28 -9.36
CA TYR A 335 -23.96 4.35 -8.23
C TYR A 335 -24.21 3.13 -7.36
N TYR A 336 -23.17 2.36 -7.11
CA TYR A 336 -23.20 1.16 -6.29
C TYR A 336 -22.22 1.39 -5.13
N GLU A 337 -22.78 1.89 -4.04
CA GLU A 337 -22.05 2.18 -2.82
C GLU A 337 -22.03 0.96 -1.90
N ASP A 338 -20.89 0.69 -1.27
CA ASP A 338 -20.71 -0.34 -0.24
C ASP A 338 -21.10 -1.77 -0.69
N ASN A 339 -20.59 -2.17 -1.86
CA ASN A 339 -20.88 -3.47 -2.48
C ASN A 339 -22.39 -3.76 -2.70
N SER A 340 -23.24 -2.74 -2.74
CA SER A 340 -24.66 -2.92 -3.04
C SER A 340 -24.86 -3.64 -4.39
N GLU A 341 -25.77 -4.61 -4.42
CA GLU A 341 -26.12 -5.35 -5.66
C GLU A 341 -27.02 -4.53 -6.59
N THR A 342 -27.76 -3.57 -6.03
CA THR A 342 -28.62 -2.63 -6.77
C THR A 342 -28.07 -1.21 -6.67
N PRO A 343 -28.29 -0.32 -7.66
CA PRO A 343 -27.87 1.06 -7.55
C PRO A 343 -28.45 1.72 -6.29
N THR A 344 -27.60 2.32 -5.45
CA THR A 344 -28.05 3.17 -4.33
C THR A 344 -28.59 4.50 -4.85
N PHE A 345 -28.08 4.94 -6.00
CA PHE A 345 -28.55 6.11 -6.71
C PHE A 345 -28.42 5.89 -8.23
N THR A 346 -29.37 6.42 -8.98
CA THR A 346 -29.35 6.42 -10.46
C THR A 346 -29.76 7.78 -10.95
N LYS A 347 -29.05 8.30 -11.96
CA LYS A 347 -29.47 9.51 -12.67
C LYS A 347 -29.35 9.37 -14.18
N ASN A 348 -30.31 9.98 -14.87
CA ASN A 348 -30.27 10.13 -16.31
C ASN A 348 -29.72 11.51 -16.64
N ILE A 349 -28.71 11.55 -17.49
CA ILE A 349 -28.09 12.78 -17.95
C ILE A 349 -28.33 12.99 -19.44
N THR A 350 -28.39 14.24 -19.87
CA THR A 350 -28.41 14.63 -21.28
C THR A 350 -27.40 15.73 -21.53
N TRP A 351 -26.85 15.78 -22.74
CA TRP A 351 -25.99 16.86 -23.17
C TRP A 351 -26.20 17.22 -24.63
N LYS A 352 -25.93 18.47 -24.97
CA LYS A 352 -26.05 18.99 -26.34
C LYS A 352 -24.73 19.55 -26.82
N SER A 353 -24.47 19.40 -28.11
CA SER A 353 -23.39 20.11 -28.80
C SER A 353 -23.65 21.61 -28.76
N ALA A 354 -22.60 22.41 -28.61
CA ALA A 354 -22.72 23.85 -28.81
C ALA A 354 -23.20 24.13 -30.25
N GLU A 355 -24.21 24.98 -30.39
CA GLU A 355 -24.77 25.40 -31.70
C GLU A 355 -23.73 26.14 -32.56
#